data_AF-A0A6B2E1J3-F1
#
_entry.id   AF-A0A6B2E1J3-F1
#
_cell.length_a   1.000
_cell.length_b   1.000
_cell.length_c   1.000
_cell.angle_alpha   90.00
_cell.angle_beta   90.00
_cell.angle_gamma   90.00
#
_symmetry.space_group_name_H-M   'P 1'
#
loop_
_entity.id
_entity.type
_entity.pdbx_description
1 polymer ?
#
loop_
_entity_poly.entity_id
_entity_poly.type
_entity_poly.pdbx_seq_one_letter_code
_entity_poly.pdbx_strand_id
1 'polypeptide(L)'
;MTSAALPGVSLTFERAASGDEPLRTDVAVFLGRTRRGPVGVPVRVESWNDVVGAFGPPDGTSATPYALRGFFENQGRAAWVLR
;
A
#
# COMPACT_ATOMS: atom_id res chain seq x y z
N MET A 1 -1.17 -41.92 28.97
CA MET A 1 -0.61 -42.92 28.05
C MET A 1 0.56 -42.27 27.33
N THR A 2 1.78 -42.59 27.76
CA THR A 2 3.02 -41.96 27.30
C THR A 2 3.58 -42.81 26.17
N SER A 3 3.48 -42.33 24.93
CA SER A 3 4.01 -43.05 23.76
C SER A 3 5.53 -43.17 23.88
N ALA A 4 6.06 -44.38 23.77
CA ALA A 4 7.50 -44.64 23.84
C ALA A 4 8.22 -43.94 22.67
N ALA A 5 9.27 -43.17 22.98
CA ALA A 5 10.12 -42.53 21.98
C ALA A 5 10.96 -43.61 21.27
N LEU A 6 10.76 -43.75 19.96
CA LEU A 6 11.62 -44.58 19.12
C LEU A 6 13.00 -43.92 18.97
N PRO A 7 14.11 -44.68 18.91
CA PRO A 7 15.42 -44.12 18.63
C PRO A 7 15.44 -43.49 17.23
N GLY A 8 15.54 -42.16 17.17
CA GLY A 8 15.52 -41.37 15.94
C GLY A 8 15.45 -39.87 16.22
N VAL A 9 15.58 -39.05 15.16
CA VAL A 9 15.42 -37.59 15.24
C VAL A 9 13.96 -37.25 14.91
N SER A 10 13.27 -36.60 15.85
CA SER A 10 11.94 -36.03 15.61
C SER A 10 12.10 -34.55 15.27
N LEU A 11 11.52 -34.13 14.14
CA LEU A 11 11.40 -32.74 13.77
C LEU A 11 9.95 -32.32 14.00
N THR A 12 9.75 -31.39 14.92
CA THR A 12 8.46 -30.72 15.12
C THR A 12 8.56 -29.32 14.54
N PHE A 13 7.75 -29.03 13.54
CA PHE A 13 7.67 -27.70 12.95
C PHE A 13 6.55 -26.94 13.65
N GLU A 14 6.92 -26.00 14.52
CA GLU A 14 5.97 -25.02 15.05
C GLU A 14 5.77 -23.92 14.02
N ARG A 15 4.49 -23.62 13.72
CA ARG A 15 4.15 -22.45 12.92
C ARG A 15 4.55 -21.21 13.72
N ALA A 16 5.49 -20.43 13.20
CA ALA A 16 5.79 -19.12 13.78
C ALA A 16 4.48 -18.34 13.94
N ALA A 17 4.22 -17.84 15.14
CA ALA A 17 3.09 -16.96 15.39
C ALA A 17 3.19 -15.78 14.41
N SER A 18 2.08 -15.43 13.76
CA SER A 18 1.98 -14.20 12.99
C SER A 18 2.31 -13.06 13.96
N GLY A 19 3.50 -12.46 13.86
CA GLY A 19 3.81 -11.28 14.65
C GLY A 19 2.79 -10.19 14.33
N ASP A 20 2.52 -9.32 15.30
CA ASP A 20 1.70 -8.12 15.07
C ASP A 20 2.39 -7.27 14.00
N GLU A 21 1.85 -7.27 12.78
CA GLU A 21 2.29 -6.32 11.77
C GLU A 21 1.84 -4.93 12.23
N PRO A 22 2.76 -3.98 12.44
CA PRO A 22 2.38 -2.66 12.91
C PRO A 22 1.39 -2.03 11.93
N LEU A 23 0.24 -1.59 12.46
CA LEU A 23 -0.79 -0.91 11.68
C LEU A 23 -0.15 0.27 10.94
N ARG A 24 -0.33 0.31 9.61
CA ARG A 24 0.15 1.42 8.79
C ARG A 24 -0.58 2.70 9.14
N THR A 25 0.09 3.61 9.83
CA THR A 25 -0.40 4.96 10.16
C THR A 25 -0.02 6.01 9.12
N ASP A 26 0.65 5.61 8.03
CA ASP A 26 1.25 6.46 7.00
C ASP A 26 0.44 6.52 5.70
N VAL A 27 -0.79 5.96 5.67
CA VAL A 27 -1.62 5.94 4.46
C VAL A 27 -2.44 7.22 4.34
N ALA A 28 -2.06 8.09 3.40
CA ALA A 28 -2.71 9.37 3.16
C ALA A 28 -3.92 9.26 2.21
N VAL A 29 -4.75 10.31 2.20
CA VAL A 29 -5.82 10.51 1.21
C VAL A 29 -5.63 11.85 0.51
N PHE A 30 -5.64 11.85 -0.83
CA PHE A 30 -5.61 13.04 -1.66
C PHE A 30 -6.96 13.24 -2.33
N LEU A 31 -7.60 14.38 -2.04
CA LEU A 31 -8.87 14.77 -2.64
C LEU A 31 -8.60 15.91 -3.62
N GLY A 32 -9.00 15.74 -4.88
CA GLY A 32 -8.96 16.84 -5.84
C GLY A 32 -8.88 16.42 -7.29
N ARG A 33 -8.81 17.43 -8.15
CA ARG A 33 -8.96 17.26 -9.59
C ARG A 33 -7.75 16.57 -10.20
N THR A 34 -8.02 15.63 -11.08
CA THR A 34 -7.03 15.01 -11.96
C THR A 34 -7.56 14.97 -13.39
N ARG A 35 -6.67 14.83 -14.37
CA ARG A 35 -6.99 14.90 -15.80
C ARG A 35 -7.98 13.82 -16.24
N ARG A 36 -7.77 12.58 -15.77
CA ARG A 36 -8.62 11.42 -16.05
C ARG A 36 -8.82 10.58 -14.78
N GLY A 37 -9.58 9.50 -14.89
CA GLY A 37 -9.76 8.51 -13.84
C GLY A 37 -11.20 8.49 -13.29
N PRO A 38 -11.53 7.46 -12.48
CA PRO A 38 -12.85 7.30 -11.87
C PRO A 38 -13.24 8.52 -11.02
N VAL A 39 -14.49 8.95 -11.10
CA VAL A 39 -15.04 10.06 -10.29
C VAL A 39 -15.82 9.48 -9.13
N GLY A 40 -15.58 9.98 -7.91
CA GLY A 40 -16.29 9.51 -6.71
C GLY A 40 -15.94 8.07 -6.29
N VAL A 41 -14.95 7.44 -6.91
CA VAL A 41 -14.45 6.10 -6.54
C VAL A 41 -13.00 6.25 -6.04
N PRO A 42 -12.71 5.89 -4.78
CA PRO A 42 -11.36 5.97 -4.25
C PRO A 42 -10.45 4.91 -4.91
N VAL A 43 -9.30 5.35 -5.41
CA VAL A 43 -8.30 4.47 -6.04
C VAL A 43 -7.05 4.44 -5.17
N ARG A 44 -6.61 3.23 -4.81
CA ARG A 44 -5.36 3.02 -4.08
C ARG A 44 -4.19 3.05 -5.04
N VAL A 45 -3.14 3.78 -4.67
CA VAL A 45 -1.89 3.92 -5.41
C VAL A 45 -0.72 3.69 -4.47
N GLU A 46 0.32 3.00 -4.95
CA GLU A 46 1.53 2.68 -4.16
C GLU A 46 2.78 3.31 -4.75
N SER A 47 2.68 3.91 -5.93
CA SER A 47 3.77 4.62 -6.58
C SER A 47 3.29 5.80 -7.41
N TRP A 48 4.23 6.68 -7.77
CA TRP A 48 3.97 7.75 -8.74
C TRP A 48 3.52 7.21 -10.11
N ASN A 49 4.05 6.05 -10.54
CA ASN A 49 3.64 5.43 -11.80
C ASN A 49 2.18 4.97 -11.77
N ASP A 50 1.67 4.49 -10.63
CA ASP A 50 0.26 4.14 -10.48
C ASP A 50 -0.63 5.38 -10.64
N VAL A 51 -0.19 6.51 -10.06
CA VAL A 51 -0.89 7.80 -10.22
C VAL A 51 -0.95 8.21 -11.69
N VAL A 52 0.19 8.21 -12.39
CA VAL A 52 0.23 8.58 -13.81
C VAL A 52 -0.60 7.59 -14.66
N GLY A 53 -0.56 6.31 -14.32
CA GLY A 53 -1.37 5.26 -14.95
C GLY A 53 -2.86 5.55 -14.84
N ALA A 54 -3.37 5.71 -13.61
CA ALA A 54 -4.79 5.88 -13.35
C ALA A 54 -5.31 7.29 -13.71
N PHE A 55 -4.55 8.34 -13.38
CA PHE A 55 -5.02 9.73 -13.39
C PHE A 55 -4.34 10.62 -14.44
N GLY A 56 -3.24 10.15 -15.05
CA GLY A 56 -2.44 10.90 -16.02
C GLY A 56 -1.34 11.75 -15.38
N PRO A 57 -0.39 12.24 -16.19
CA PRO A 57 0.66 13.13 -15.70
C PRO A 57 0.08 14.53 -15.35
N PRO A 58 0.80 15.33 -14.54
CA PRO A 58 0.44 16.72 -14.28
C PRO A 58 0.34 17.53 -15.58
N ASP A 59 -0.74 18.29 -15.73
CA ASP A 59 -1.03 19.11 -16.92
C ASP A 59 -1.23 20.61 -16.57
N GLY A 60 -0.91 21.00 -15.34
CA GLY A 60 -1.07 22.38 -14.84
C GLY A 60 -2.50 22.78 -14.46
N THR A 61 -3.50 21.91 -14.65
CA THR A 61 -4.91 22.23 -14.36
C THR A 61 -5.29 22.09 -12.88
N SER A 62 -4.42 21.47 -12.08
CA SER A 62 -4.67 21.12 -10.68
C SER A 62 -3.35 20.94 -9.93
N ALA A 63 -3.35 21.27 -8.64
CA ALA A 63 -2.23 21.01 -7.73
C ALA A 63 -2.15 19.53 -7.30
N THR A 64 -3.23 18.76 -7.40
CA THR A 64 -3.32 17.38 -6.87
C THR A 64 -2.25 16.44 -7.47
N PRO A 65 -2.00 16.42 -8.79
CA PRO A 65 -0.92 15.59 -9.35
C PRO A 65 0.48 15.99 -8.84
N TYR A 66 0.73 17.28 -8.62
CA TYR A 66 2.01 17.75 -8.08
C TYR A 66 2.18 17.38 -6.60
N ALA A 67 1.13 17.47 -5.79
CA ALA A 67 1.15 17.06 -4.40
C ALA A 67 1.39 15.54 -4.25
N LEU A 68 0.75 14.72 -5.08
CA LEU A 68 0.98 13.28 -5.14
C LEU A 68 2.41 12.94 -5.54
N ARG A 69 2.97 13.64 -6.54
CA ARG A 69 4.37 13.48 -6.91
C ARG A 69 5.29 13.77 -5.72
N GLY A 70 5.09 14.91 -5.06
CA GLY A 70 5.85 15.29 -3.88
C GLY A 70 5.72 14.28 -2.73
N PHE A 71 4.54 13.70 -2.52
CA PHE A 71 4.34 12.65 -1.51
C PHE A 71 5.22 11.42 -1.77
N PHE A 72 5.22 10.91 -3.01
CA PHE A 72 6.03 9.75 -3.37
C PHE A 72 7.54 10.05 -3.42
N GLU A 73 7.93 11.26 -3.85
CA GLU A 73 9.32 11.73 -3.78
C GLU A 73 9.81 11.85 -2.32
N ASN A 74 8.92 12.17 -1.39
CA ASN A 74 9.18 12.20 0.06
C ASN A 74 8.90 10.86 0.76
N GLN A 75 9.16 9.74 0.07
CA GLN A 75 9.10 8.38 0.62
C GLN A 75 7.70 7.92 1.07
N GLY A 76 6.63 8.59 0.66
CA GLY A 76 5.27 8.10 0.83
C GLY A 76 5.08 6.74 0.16
N ARG A 77 4.44 5.79 0.85
CA ARG A 77 4.36 4.38 0.39
C ARG A 77 3.01 3.97 -0.18
N ALA A 78 1.94 4.60 0.28
CA ALA A 78 0.60 4.38 -0.28
C ALA A 78 -0.30 5.57 0.00
N ALA A 79 -1.18 5.83 -0.95
CA ALA A 79 -2.23 6.82 -0.80
C ALA A 79 -3.53 6.33 -1.45
N TRP A 80 -4.63 6.91 -1.00
CA TRP A 80 -5.89 6.89 -1.72
C TRP A 80 -6.07 8.20 -2.46
N VAL A 81 -6.59 8.14 -3.69
CA VAL A 81 -6.91 9.31 -4.49
C VAL A 81 -8.40 9.29 -4.82
N LEU A 82 -9.07 10.40 -4.57
CA LEU A 82 -10.46 10.63 -4.96
C LEU A 82 -10.55 11.88 -5.84
N ARG A 83 -11.07 11.69 -7.05
CA ARG A 83 -11.29 12.74 -8.05
C ARG A 83 -12.70 13.30 -8.00
#